data_AF-A0A135VT31-F1
#
_entry.id   AF-A0A135VT31-F1
#
_cell.length_a   1.000
_cell.length_b   1.000
_cell.length_c   1.000
_cell.angle_alpha   90.00
_cell.angle_beta   90.00
_cell.angle_gamma   90.00
#
_symmetry.space_group_name_H-M   'P 1'
#
loop_
_entity.id
_entity.type
_entity.pdbx_description
1 polymer ?
#
loop_
_entity_poly.entity_id
_entity_poly.type
_entity_poly.pdbx_seq_one_letter_code
_entity_poly.pdbx_strand_id
1 'polypeptide(L)' 'MKRTGQTYTKGIKFESLTRTLLNPLHPDTPECPDCGHEIDFTRDIEWVGPTAFLCSNCGRIIEISELDGL' A
#
# COMPACT_ATOMS: atom_id res chain seq x y z
N MET A 1 -34.79 -36.21 0.55
CA MET A 1 -33.53 -35.58 1.00
C MET A 1 -32.90 -34.82 -0.16
N LYS A 2 -32.95 -33.48 -0.18
CA LYS A 2 -32.33 -32.66 -1.22
C LYS A 2 -31.15 -31.91 -0.59
N ARG A 3 -29.92 -32.17 -1.05
CA ARG A 3 -28.73 -31.44 -0.60
C ARG A 3 -28.68 -30.12 -1.38
N THR A 4 -28.98 -29.02 -0.73
CA THR A 4 -28.72 -27.66 -1.25
C THR A 4 -27.23 -27.41 -1.18
N GLY A 5 -26.54 -27.49 -2.33
CA GLY A 5 -25.16 -27.05 -2.47
C GLY A 5 -25.10 -25.53 -2.40
N GLN A 6 -24.49 -24.99 -1.35
CA GLN A 6 -24.29 -23.57 -1.15
C GLN A 6 -23.08 -23.13 -2.00
N THR A 7 -23.34 -22.43 -3.11
CA THR A 7 -22.28 -21.85 -3.96
C THR A 7 -21.77 -20.56 -3.30
N TYR A 8 -20.58 -20.62 -2.70
CA TYR A 8 -19.88 -19.43 -2.21
C TYR A 8 -19.16 -18.73 -3.36
N THR A 9 -19.80 -17.73 -3.98
CA THR A 9 -19.11 -16.77 -4.85
C THR A 9 -18.38 -15.76 -3.96
N LYS A 10 -17.21 -16.12 -3.43
CA LYS A 10 -16.31 -15.14 -2.81
C LYS A 10 -15.81 -14.23 -3.94
N GLY A 11 -16.48 -13.10 -4.14
CA GLY A 11 -16.06 -12.10 -5.10
C GLY A 11 -14.66 -11.62 -4.72
N ILE A 12 -13.67 -11.92 -5.57
CA ILE A 12 -12.33 -11.37 -5.41
C ILE A 12 -12.43 -9.90 -5.82
N LYS A 13 -12.41 -9.00 -4.85
CA LYS A 13 -12.27 -7.57 -5.12
C LYS A 13 -10.79 -7.30 -5.35
N PHE A 14 -10.46 -6.82 -6.55
CA PHE A 14 -9.15 -6.24 -6.80
C PHE A 14 -9.12 -4.83 -6.22
N GLU A 15 -8.11 -4.55 -5.41
CA GLU A 15 -7.81 -3.22 -4.92
C GLU A 15 -6.43 -2.81 -5.42
N SER A 16 -6.36 -1.65 -6.07
CA SER A 16 -5.12 -1.12 -6.62
C SER A 16 -4.32 -0.47 -5.49
N LEU A 17 -3.12 -0.98 -5.23
CA LEU A 17 -2.18 -0.40 -4.27
C LEU A 17 -1.89 1.07 -4.60
N THR A 18 -1.68 1.40 -5.88
CA THR A 18 -1.49 2.77 -6.33
C THR A 18 -2.67 3.67 -5.97
N ARG A 19 -3.90 3.14 -6.07
CA ARG A 19 -5.10 3.90 -5.67
C ARG A 19 -5.13 4.13 -4.17
N THR A 20 -4.72 3.15 -3.36
CA THR A 20 -4.65 3.29 -1.91
C THR A 20 -3.60 4.33 -1.51
N LEU A 21 -2.38 4.22 -2.06
CA LEU A 21 -1.25 5.10 -1.77
C LEU A 21 -1.49 6.55 -2.19
N LEU A 22 -2.21 6.78 -3.28
CA LEU A 22 -2.50 8.12 -3.80
C LEU A 22 -3.88 8.64 -3.36
N ASN A 23 -4.57 7.96 -2.45
CA ASN A 23 -5.90 8.37 -2.04
C ASN A 23 -5.82 9.62 -1.14
N PRO A 24 -6.31 10.80 -1.59
CA PRO A 24 -6.27 12.03 -0.78
C PRO A 24 -7.23 11.97 0.43
N LEU A 25 -8.08 10.93 0.51
CA LEU A 25 -8.97 10.68 1.64
C LEU A 25 -8.37 9.70 2.66
N HIS A 26 -7.16 9.17 2.42
CA HIS A 26 -6.47 8.37 3.42
C HIS A 26 -5.95 9.32 4.51
N PRO A 27 -6.39 9.16 5.77
CA PRO A 27 -6.11 10.14 6.83
C PRO A 27 -4.66 10.13 7.29
N ASP A 28 -3.96 9.01 7.11
CA ASP A 28 -2.62 8.81 7.61
C ASP A 28 -1.65 8.71 6.43
N THR A 29 -0.78 9.72 6.31
CA THR A 29 0.40 9.66 5.47
C THR A 29 1.36 8.65 6.10
N PRO A 30 1.76 7.58 5.41
CA PRO A 30 2.67 6.60 5.99
C PRO A 30 4.04 7.23 6.25
N GLU A 31 4.69 6.80 7.33
CA GLU A 31 6.02 7.26 7.72
C GLU A 31 7.09 6.26 7.30
N CYS A 32 8.30 6.77 7.03
CA CYS A 32 9.47 5.93 6.79
C CYS A 32 9.77 5.11 8.07
N PRO A 33 9.81 3.77 8.01
CA PRO A 33 10.05 2.93 9.19
C PRO A 33 11.44 3.13 9.79
N ASP A 34 12.39 3.64 9.00
CA ASP A 34 13.77 3.85 9.45
C ASP A 34 14.04 5.23 10.05
N CYS A 35 13.42 6.29 9.51
CA CYS A 35 13.73 7.68 9.93
C CYS A 35 12.53 8.49 10.39
N GLY A 36 11.31 7.93 10.34
CA GLY A 36 10.07 8.59 10.76
C GLY A 36 9.64 9.75 9.87
N HIS A 37 10.27 9.93 8.71
CA HIS A 37 9.88 10.98 7.76
C HIS A 37 8.59 10.60 7.05
N GLU A 38 7.62 11.52 7.00
CA GLU A 38 6.38 11.33 6.25
C GLU A 38 6.66 11.08 4.76
N ILE A 39 5.96 10.12 4.16
CA ILE A 39 6.13 9.73 2.77
C ILE A 39 4.96 10.27 1.94
N ASP A 40 5.23 11.29 1.13
CA ASP A 40 4.27 11.83 0.15
C ASP A 40 4.38 11.11 -1.20
N PHE A 41 3.48 10.15 -1.43
CA PHE A 41 3.38 9.41 -2.69
C PHE A 41 2.99 10.28 -3.90
N THR A 42 2.58 11.53 -3.69
CA THR A 42 2.10 12.43 -4.75
C THR A 42 3.16 13.37 -5.32
N ARG A 43 4.31 13.54 -4.64
CA ARG A 43 5.27 14.60 -4.98
C ARG A 43 6.66 14.09 -5.35
N ASP A 44 7.28 13.22 -4.56
CA ASP A 44 8.69 12.83 -4.77
C ASP A 44 8.95 11.39 -4.32
N ILE A 45 8.59 10.42 -5.18
CA ILE A 45 8.95 9.01 -4.99
C ILE A 45 9.80 8.49 -6.14
N GLU A 46 10.97 8.00 -5.77
CA GLU A 46 11.82 7.22 -6.66
C GLU A 46 11.58 5.73 -6.44
N TRP A 47 10.91 5.11 -7.40
CA TRP A 47 10.65 3.66 -7.40
C TRP A 47 11.91 2.90 -7.80
N VAL A 48 12.32 1.95 -6.97
CA VAL A 48 13.44 1.01 -7.27
C VAL A 48 12.94 -0.37 -7.68
N GLY A 49 11.63 -0.60 -7.56
CA GLY A 49 10.98 -1.84 -7.98
C GLY A 49 9.45 -1.69 -8.01
N PRO A 50 8.72 -2.76 -8.32
CA PRO A 50 7.26 -2.75 -8.36
C PRO A 50 6.62 -2.58 -6.97
N THR A 51 7.36 -2.92 -5.91
CA THR A 51 6.90 -2.87 -4.51
C THR A 51 7.82 -2.07 -3.60
N ALA A 52 8.86 -1.43 -4.16
CA ALA A 52 9.92 -0.79 -3.37
C ALA A 52 10.28 0.59 -3.90
N PHE A 53 10.59 1.51 -2.98
CA PHE A 53 10.97 2.88 -3.29
C PHE A 53 12.05 3.41 -2.34
N LEU A 54 12.72 4.50 -2.71
CA LEU A 54 13.68 5.19 -1.86
C LEU A 54 13.01 6.25 -1.00
N CYS A 55 13.32 6.27 0.30
CA CYS A 55 13.00 7.39 1.15
C CYS A 55 13.80 8.63 0.71
N SER A 56 13.11 9.71 0.38
CA SER A 56 13.73 10.98 -0.04
C SER A 56 14.59 11.62 1.07
N ASN A 57 14.33 11.32 2.34
CA ASN A 57 15.05 11.89 3.47
C ASN A 57 16.31 11.10 3.86
N CYS A 58 16.22 9.77 4.04
CA CYS A 58 17.35 8.96 4.51
C CYS A 58 18.00 8.08 3.42
N GLY A 59 17.41 8.01 2.22
CA GLY A 59 17.93 7.22 1.10
C GLY A 59 17.84 5.71 1.28
N ARG A 60 17.12 5.21 2.30
CA ARG A 60 16.87 3.77 2.44
C ARG A 60 15.79 3.30 1.49
N ILE A 61 15.94 2.06 1.04
CA ILE A 61 14.92 1.34 0.26
C ILE A 61 13.87 0.83 1.23
N ILE A 62 12.61 1.10 0.94
CA ILE A 62 11.44 0.68 1.71
C ILE A 62 10.55 -0.17 0.81
N GLU A 63 10.15 -1.34 1.28
CA GLU A 63 9.07 -2.13 0.66
C GLU A 63 7.70 -1.64 1.15
N ILE A 64 6.71 -1.62 0.26
CA ILE A 64 5.32 -1.22 0.60
C ILE A 64 4.78 -2.04 1.77
N SER A 65 5.16 -3.32 1.90
CA SER A 65 4.73 -4.19 2.99
C SER A 65 5.28 -3.81 4.38
N GLU A 66 6.27 -2.92 4.44
CA GLU A 66 6.88 -2.42 5.69
C GLU A 66 6.20 -1.15 6.20
N LEU A 67 5.29 -0.57 5.42
CA LEU A 67 4.54 0.62 5.82
C LEU A 67 3.36 0.21 6.69
N ASP A 68 3.31 0.76 7.89
CA ASP A 68 2.14 0.66 8.75
C ASP A 68 0.98 1.47 8.15
N GLY A 69 -0.24 0.91 8.22
CA GLY A 69 -1.47 1.61 7.83
C GLY A 69 -1.94 1.41 6.37
N LEU A 70 -1.32 0.50 5.61
CA LEU A 70 -1.76 0.08 4.26
C LEU A 70 -2.59 -1.21 4.22
#